data_AF-A0A1E4RJ00-F1
#
_entry.id   AF-A0A1E4RJ00-F1
#
_cell.length_a   1.000
_cell.length_b   1.000
_cell.length_c   1.000
_cell.angle_alpha   90.00
_cell.angle_beta   90.00
_cell.angle_gamma   90.00
#
_symmetry.space_group_name_H-M   'P 1'
#
loop_
_entity.id
_entity.type
_entity.pdbx_description
1 polymer ?
#
loop_
_entity_poly.entity_id
_entity_poly.type
_entity_poly.pdbx_seq_one_letter_code
_entity_poly.pdbx_strand_id
1 'polypeptide(L)'
;MTDHIVAGAQKHLTGIPLSVISQGAEALVFKTNVHPYLTSPSLANKEAFIIKYRPPKPYRHPKIDASITKNRTIGEVRFMSKLQKLGVNAPAVILADLDNGIIWMEYLGTELPNGDVSSFKNHLWYLERNKEPSFCTDDDVKLLCQEVGKLIGKLHLNDMIHGDLTSSNILLQDGQPLLIDFGLSSYSGMPEDKAVDLYVLERAIDSTHSVYAKQYNEWMLEGYEQIHMDKEYGKQGTKKFVEVSRKLDDVRLRGRKRSMLG
;
A
#
# COMPACT_ATOMS: atom_id res chain seq x y z
N MET A 1 5.56 13.50 -22.86
CA MET A 1 4.96 14.08 -21.62
C MET A 1 5.76 13.65 -20.40
N THR A 2 6.09 12.36 -20.27
CA THR A 2 6.94 11.82 -19.20
C THR A 2 8.33 12.46 -19.17
N ASP A 3 9.00 12.64 -20.31
CA ASP A 3 10.35 13.25 -20.37
C ASP A 3 10.43 14.66 -19.79
N HIS A 4 9.40 15.50 -20.00
CA HIS A 4 9.35 16.84 -19.39
C HIS A 4 9.20 16.78 -17.87
N ILE A 5 8.46 15.80 -17.35
CA ILE A 5 8.27 15.64 -15.91
C ILE A 5 9.52 15.04 -15.26
N VAL A 6 10.16 14.08 -15.94
CA VAL A 6 11.47 13.52 -15.54
C VAL A 6 12.51 14.64 -15.50
N ALA A 7 12.56 15.51 -16.52
CA ALA A 7 13.43 16.68 -16.52
C ALA A 7 13.12 17.64 -15.35
N GLY A 8 11.84 17.77 -14.97
CA GLY A 8 11.44 18.49 -13.77
C GLY A 8 12.03 17.88 -12.49
N ALA A 9 11.92 16.56 -12.33
CA ALA A 9 12.52 15.85 -11.20
C ALA A 9 14.05 16.00 -11.17
N GLN A 10 14.71 15.90 -12.33
CA GLN A 10 16.17 15.99 -12.45
C GLN A 10 16.73 17.35 -12.02
N LYS A 11 15.95 18.44 -12.12
CA LYS A 11 16.35 19.76 -11.59
C LYS A 11 16.60 19.72 -10.09
N HIS A 12 15.82 18.92 -9.36
CA HIS A 12 15.94 18.76 -7.91
C HIS A 12 16.85 17.58 -7.52
N LEU A 13 17.01 16.61 -8.42
CA LEU A 13 17.76 15.35 -8.21
C LEU A 13 19.02 15.32 -9.07
N THR A 14 19.81 16.40 -9.08
CA THR A 14 20.96 16.54 -9.97
C THR A 14 22.01 15.46 -9.67
N GLY A 15 22.49 14.77 -10.71
CA GLY A 15 23.49 13.70 -10.59
C GLY A 15 22.96 12.35 -10.10
N ILE A 16 21.65 12.24 -9.84
CA ILE A 16 21.02 10.98 -9.45
C ILE A 16 20.47 10.29 -10.70
N PRO A 17 20.85 9.03 -10.98
CA PRO A 17 20.24 8.26 -12.05
C PRO A 17 18.81 7.87 -11.69
N LEU A 18 17.86 8.12 -12.58
CA LEU A 18 16.43 7.87 -12.38
C LEU A 18 15.91 6.87 -13.40
N SER A 19 15.37 5.75 -12.93
CA SER A 19 14.59 4.82 -13.75
C SER A 19 13.11 4.92 -13.37
N VAL A 20 12.22 5.22 -14.30
CA VAL A 20 10.78 5.35 -14.01
C VAL A 20 10.18 3.98 -13.74
N ILE A 21 9.58 3.78 -12.55
CA ILE A 21 8.88 2.55 -12.19
C ILE A 21 7.37 2.71 -12.39
N SER A 22 6.83 3.87 -12.00
CA SER A 22 5.40 4.13 -12.07
C SER A 22 5.12 5.60 -12.36
N GLN A 23 4.05 5.84 -13.11
CA GLN A 23 3.54 7.17 -13.42
C GLN A 23 2.04 7.19 -13.13
N GLY A 24 1.68 7.80 -12.00
CA GLY A 24 0.29 8.05 -11.63
C GLY A 24 -0.18 9.47 -11.97
N ALA A 25 -1.46 9.73 -11.78
CA ALA A 25 -2.02 11.08 -11.92
C ALA A 25 -1.40 12.07 -10.91
N GLU A 26 -0.98 11.59 -9.74
CA GLU A 26 -0.48 12.44 -8.66
C GLU A 26 1.04 12.50 -8.53
N ALA A 27 1.74 11.40 -8.82
CA ALA A 27 3.17 11.27 -8.57
C ALA A 27 3.85 10.38 -9.62
N LEU A 28 5.14 10.63 -9.82
CA LEU A 28 6.05 9.71 -10.49
C LEU A 28 6.88 9.01 -9.43
N VAL A 29 7.14 7.73 -9.66
CA VAL A 29 7.98 6.90 -8.80
C VAL A 29 9.20 6.46 -9.61
N PHE A 30 10.39 6.75 -9.08
CA PHE A 30 11.67 6.39 -9.69
C PHE A 30 12.42 5.38 -8.83
N LYS A 31 13.20 4.51 -9.48
CA LYS A 31 14.27 3.70 -8.88
C LYS A 31 15.59 4.41 -9.07
N THR A 32 16.43 4.39 -8.06
CA THR A 32 17.84 4.78 -8.17
C THR A 32 18.71 3.81 -7.38
N ASN A 33 19.98 3.71 -7.73
CA ASN A 33 20.99 2.94 -7.01
C ASN A 33 21.93 3.82 -6.17
N VAL A 34 21.63 5.12 -6.08
CA VAL A 34 22.44 6.10 -5.34
C VAL A 34 21.68 6.54 -4.11
N HIS A 35 22.25 6.35 -2.93
CA HIS A 35 21.68 6.87 -1.69
C HIS A 35 21.88 8.39 -1.59
N PRO A 36 20.90 9.18 -1.11
CA PRO A 36 20.93 10.64 -1.23
C PRO A 36 22.08 11.33 -0.47
N TYR A 37 22.64 10.71 0.56
CA TYR A 37 23.69 11.32 1.39
C TYR A 37 24.67 10.35 2.08
N LEU A 38 24.63 9.04 1.76
CA LEU A 38 25.50 8.03 2.38
C LEU A 38 26.12 7.15 1.30
N THR A 39 27.31 6.63 1.57
CA THR A 39 27.97 5.63 0.70
C THR A 39 27.65 4.20 1.11
N SER A 40 27.19 3.97 2.35
CA SER A 40 26.84 2.64 2.88
C SER A 40 25.72 2.76 3.91
N PRO A 41 24.45 2.74 3.48
CA PRO A 41 23.30 2.87 4.38
C PRO A 41 23.02 1.61 5.19
N SER A 42 22.47 1.77 6.39
CA SER A 42 21.99 0.68 7.25
C SER A 42 20.50 0.41 6.99
N LEU A 43 20.16 0.01 5.77
CA LEU A 43 18.80 -0.35 5.32
C LEU A 43 18.76 -1.83 4.91
N ALA A 44 17.55 -2.40 4.76
CA ALA A 44 17.40 -3.78 4.29
C ALA A 44 17.90 -3.90 2.84
N ASN A 45 17.52 -2.94 1.99
CA ASN A 45 18.11 -2.76 0.67
C ASN A 45 19.14 -1.62 0.66
N LYS A 46 20.40 -1.95 0.37
CA LYS A 46 21.50 -0.97 0.32
C LYS A 46 21.86 -0.53 -1.10
N GLU A 47 21.28 -1.17 -2.10
CA GLU A 47 21.65 -1.04 -3.50
C GLU A 47 20.60 -0.31 -4.33
N ALA A 48 19.36 -0.22 -3.84
CA ALA A 48 18.27 0.45 -4.52
C ALA A 48 17.39 1.26 -3.56
N PHE A 49 16.88 2.39 -4.07
CA PHE A 49 16.02 3.32 -3.36
C PHE A 49 14.88 3.79 -4.27
N ILE A 50 13.79 4.19 -3.65
CA ILE A 50 12.62 4.76 -4.31
C ILE A 50 12.59 6.27 -4.11
N ILE A 51 12.28 6.99 -5.18
CA ILE A 51 12.01 8.42 -5.14
C ILE A 51 10.60 8.66 -5.66
N LYS A 52 9.73 9.21 -4.82
CA LYS A 52 8.38 9.66 -5.20
C LYS A 52 8.40 11.17 -5.39
N TYR A 53 8.05 11.63 -6.59
CA TYR A 53 8.01 13.05 -6.96
C TYR A 53 6.60 13.46 -7.36
N ARG A 54 6.08 14.53 -6.75
CA ARG A 54 4.77 15.11 -7.04
C ARG A 54 4.94 16.39 -7.89
N PRO A 55 4.86 16.30 -9.23
CA PRO A 55 5.09 17.45 -10.09
C PRO A 55 4.00 18.51 -9.94
N PRO A 56 4.33 19.80 -10.11
CA PRO A 56 3.35 20.88 -10.09
C PRO A 56 2.24 20.67 -11.11
N LYS A 57 1.01 21.03 -10.73
CA LYS A 57 -0.17 20.89 -11.61
C LYS A 57 -0.50 22.23 -12.28
N PRO A 58 -0.35 22.36 -13.61
CA PRO A 58 -0.47 23.65 -14.30
C PRO A 58 -1.88 24.24 -14.24
N TYR A 59 -2.89 23.41 -13.97
CA TYR A 59 -4.27 23.82 -13.80
C TYR A 59 -4.60 24.38 -12.41
N ARG A 60 -3.67 24.30 -11.44
CA ARG A 60 -3.86 24.85 -10.08
C ARG A 60 -3.10 26.16 -9.93
N HIS A 61 -3.63 27.07 -9.13
CA HIS A 61 -2.89 28.29 -8.77
C HIS A 61 -1.58 27.92 -8.04
N PRO A 62 -0.41 28.48 -8.41
CA PRO A 62 0.90 28.02 -7.90
C PRO A 62 1.02 27.96 -6.38
N LYS A 63 0.51 28.97 -5.67
CA LYS A 63 0.53 28.99 -4.18
C LYS A 63 -0.32 27.88 -3.57
N ILE A 64 -1.47 27.58 -4.19
CA ILE A 64 -2.39 26.53 -3.70
C ILE A 64 -1.78 25.16 -3.99
N ASP A 65 -1.23 24.97 -5.20
CA ASP A 65 -0.57 23.71 -5.56
C ASP A 65 0.62 23.39 -4.67
N ALA A 66 1.50 24.38 -4.43
CA ALA A 66 2.63 24.22 -3.51
C ALA A 66 2.18 23.83 -2.09
N SER A 67 1.13 24.49 -1.58
CA SER A 67 0.54 24.16 -0.27
C SER A 67 -0.04 22.74 -0.23
N ILE A 68 -0.80 22.33 -1.26
CA ILE A 68 -1.37 20.98 -1.36
C ILE A 68 -0.26 19.94 -1.43
N THR A 69 0.72 20.11 -2.31
CA THR A 69 1.85 19.19 -2.48
C THR A 69 2.62 19.05 -1.17
N LYS A 70 2.96 20.16 -0.52
CA LYS A 70 3.65 20.15 0.78
C LYS A 70 2.85 19.39 1.84
N ASN A 71 1.57 19.68 1.99
CA ASN A 71 0.72 19.02 2.99
C ASN A 71 0.57 17.52 2.73
N ARG A 72 0.42 17.10 1.46
CA ARG A 72 0.35 15.69 1.08
C ARG A 72 1.66 14.97 1.37
N THR A 73 2.79 15.57 1.02
CA THR A 73 4.13 15.01 1.30
C THR A 73 4.37 14.88 2.80
N ILE A 74 4.01 15.89 3.59
CA ILE A 74 4.09 15.84 5.07
C ILE A 74 3.21 14.72 5.62
N GLY A 75 1.98 14.59 5.13
CA GLY A 75 1.05 13.55 5.57
C GLY A 75 1.62 12.15 5.34
N GLU A 76 2.09 11.88 4.13
CA GLU A 76 2.66 10.60 3.73
C GLU A 76 3.93 10.23 4.54
N VAL A 77 4.84 11.19 4.75
CA VAL A 77 6.05 11.00 5.57
C VAL A 77 5.70 10.70 7.02
N ARG A 78 4.76 11.45 7.61
CA ARG A 78 4.32 11.23 8.99
C ARG A 78 3.62 9.90 9.16
N PHE A 79 2.82 9.49 8.18
CA PHE A 79 2.14 8.21 8.17
C PHE A 79 3.16 7.05 8.18
N MET A 80 4.10 7.02 7.25
CA MET A 80 5.18 6.01 7.21
C MET A 80 6.02 5.99 8.50
N SER A 81 6.40 7.17 8.99
CA SER A 81 7.16 7.28 10.26
C SER A 81 6.40 6.73 11.46
N LYS A 82 5.07 6.83 11.46
CA LYS A 82 4.22 6.26 12.51
C LYS A 82 4.12 4.73 12.37
N LEU A 83 3.99 4.21 11.14
CA LEU A 83 3.98 2.75 10.89
C LEU A 83 5.25 2.07 11.39
N GLN A 84 6.41 2.67 11.14
CA GLN A 84 7.69 2.15 11.59
C GLN A 84 7.74 2.03 13.13
N LYS A 85 7.23 3.03 13.86
CA LYS A 85 7.14 3.00 15.33
C LYS A 85 6.16 1.95 15.86
N LEU A 86 5.14 1.59 15.06
CA LEU A 86 4.17 0.55 15.40
C LEU A 86 4.65 -0.85 14.98
N GLY A 87 5.81 -0.97 14.32
CA GLY A 87 6.27 -2.22 13.74
C GLY A 87 5.29 -2.76 12.69
N VAL A 88 4.65 -1.88 11.92
CA VAL A 88 3.90 -2.25 10.72
C VAL A 88 4.86 -2.16 9.54
N ASN A 89 4.97 -3.23 8.77
CA ASN A 89 5.90 -3.31 7.64
C ASN A 89 5.52 -2.31 6.55
N ALA A 90 6.38 -1.31 6.35
CA ALA A 90 6.24 -0.24 5.38
C ALA A 90 7.62 0.34 5.04
N PRO A 91 7.78 1.05 3.90
CA PRO A 91 9.04 1.71 3.55
C PRO A 91 9.54 2.66 4.63
N ALA A 92 10.82 2.54 4.98
CA ALA A 92 11.49 3.55 5.79
C ALA A 92 11.65 4.85 4.97
N VAL A 93 11.33 5.99 5.58
CA VAL A 93 11.61 7.31 4.98
C VAL A 93 13.10 7.61 5.14
N ILE A 94 13.78 7.88 4.02
CA ILE A 94 15.20 8.23 3.98
C ILE A 94 15.36 9.75 4.05
N LEU A 95 14.67 10.47 3.16
CA LEU A 95 14.73 11.92 3.04
C LEU A 95 13.39 12.44 2.54
N ALA A 96 13.00 13.64 2.96
CA ALA A 96 11.84 14.32 2.39
C ALA A 96 12.19 15.78 2.09
N ASP A 97 12.00 16.18 0.83
CA ASP A 97 12.00 17.57 0.40
C ASP A 97 10.55 18.01 0.21
N LEU A 98 10.04 18.70 1.24
CA LEU A 98 8.64 19.07 1.35
C LEU A 98 8.24 20.18 0.39
N ASP A 99 9.19 21.04 0.01
CA ASP A 99 8.92 22.20 -0.85
C ASP A 99 8.85 21.78 -2.32
N ASN A 100 9.63 20.76 -2.71
CA ASN A 100 9.61 20.20 -4.07
C ASN A 100 8.75 18.92 -4.21
N GLY A 101 8.10 18.48 -3.14
CA GLY A 101 7.19 17.32 -3.19
C GLY A 101 7.91 15.99 -3.46
N ILE A 102 9.11 15.83 -2.89
CA ILE A 102 9.95 14.65 -3.10
C ILE A 102 10.07 13.86 -1.80
N ILE A 103 9.87 12.55 -1.90
CA ILE A 103 10.12 11.60 -0.80
C ILE A 103 11.08 10.54 -1.30
N TRP A 104 12.17 10.36 -0.57
CA TRP A 104 13.07 9.22 -0.71
C TRP A 104 12.70 8.17 0.32
N MET A 105 12.57 6.93 -0.13
CA MET A 105 12.19 5.81 0.72
C MET A 105 12.93 4.54 0.32
N GLU A 106 12.94 3.60 1.24
CA GLU A 106 13.51 2.28 1.03
C GLU A 106 12.86 1.55 -0.17
N TYR A 107 13.66 0.88 -0.98
CA TYR A 107 13.15 -0.03 -2.01
C TYR A 107 12.81 -1.37 -1.36
N LEU A 108 11.52 -1.72 -1.38
CA LEU A 108 10.99 -2.96 -0.83
C LEU A 108 10.49 -3.89 -1.92
N GLY A 109 10.31 -5.16 -1.55
CA GLY A 109 9.92 -6.23 -2.46
C GLY A 109 11.11 -6.94 -3.10
N THR A 110 10.83 -8.11 -3.64
CA THR A 110 11.75 -8.98 -4.36
C THR A 110 11.30 -9.15 -5.80
N GLU A 111 12.18 -9.69 -6.64
CA GLU A 111 11.80 -10.07 -8.00
C GLU A 111 11.23 -11.48 -7.99
N LEU A 112 10.08 -11.66 -8.63
CA LEU A 112 9.50 -12.96 -8.89
C LEU A 112 10.29 -13.66 -10.02
N PRO A 113 10.16 -14.99 -10.18
CA PRO A 113 10.90 -15.74 -11.21
C PRO A 113 10.63 -15.27 -12.65
N ASN A 114 9.52 -14.59 -12.89
CA ASN A 114 9.15 -14.01 -14.18
C ASN A 114 9.66 -12.56 -14.39
N GLY A 115 10.44 -12.02 -13.44
CA GLY A 115 10.99 -10.66 -13.47
C GLY A 115 10.04 -9.56 -12.96
N ASP A 116 8.80 -9.91 -12.58
CA ASP A 116 7.88 -8.94 -12.00
C ASP A 116 8.24 -8.62 -10.54
N VAL A 117 7.86 -7.43 -10.07
CA VAL A 117 7.90 -7.13 -8.63
C VAL A 117 6.93 -8.03 -7.88
N SER A 118 7.34 -8.50 -6.70
CA SER A 118 6.58 -9.37 -5.79
C SER A 118 5.39 -8.67 -5.10
N SER A 119 4.57 -7.92 -5.84
CA SER A 119 3.28 -7.47 -5.31
C SER A 119 2.39 -8.67 -5.02
N PHE A 120 1.50 -8.56 -4.02
CA PHE A 120 0.55 -9.62 -3.67
C PHE A 120 -0.27 -10.06 -4.89
N LYS A 121 -0.71 -9.09 -5.71
CA LYS A 121 -1.34 -9.35 -7.02
C LYS A 121 -0.47 -10.22 -7.94
N ASN A 122 0.77 -9.80 -8.19
CA ASN A 122 1.64 -10.51 -9.13
C ASN A 122 2.02 -11.90 -8.62
N HIS A 123 2.19 -12.05 -7.30
CA HIS A 123 2.45 -13.33 -6.67
C HIS A 123 1.29 -14.31 -6.88
N LEU A 124 0.06 -13.89 -6.61
CA LEU A 124 -1.13 -14.71 -6.86
C LEU A 124 -1.27 -15.06 -8.35
N TRP A 125 -1.08 -14.10 -9.27
CA TRP A 125 -1.08 -14.39 -10.71
C TRP A 125 0.02 -15.36 -11.14
N TYR A 126 1.20 -15.26 -10.52
CA TYR A 126 2.29 -16.19 -10.81
C TYR A 126 1.87 -17.62 -10.43
N LEU A 127 1.25 -17.82 -9.25
CA LEU A 127 0.73 -19.12 -8.84
C LEU A 127 -0.37 -19.61 -9.79
N GLU A 128 -1.38 -18.77 -10.05
CA GLU A 128 -2.54 -19.10 -10.91
C GLU A 128 -2.15 -19.49 -12.33
N ARG A 129 -1.05 -18.94 -12.87
CA ARG A 129 -0.59 -19.19 -14.25
C ARG A 129 0.42 -20.33 -14.37
N ASN A 130 1.21 -20.57 -13.33
CA ASN A 130 2.39 -21.45 -13.43
C ASN A 130 2.32 -22.68 -12.52
N LYS A 131 1.29 -22.80 -11.68
CA LYS A 131 1.12 -23.91 -10.73
C LYS A 131 -0.24 -24.58 -10.93
N GLU A 132 -0.33 -25.82 -10.45
CA GLU A 132 -1.59 -26.56 -10.42
C GLU A 132 -2.62 -25.87 -9.52
N PRO A 133 -3.93 -25.98 -9.80
CA PRO A 133 -4.99 -25.37 -9.01
C PRO A 133 -4.91 -25.64 -7.50
N SER A 134 -4.39 -26.80 -7.09
CA SER A 134 -4.23 -27.17 -5.68
C SER A 134 -3.25 -26.26 -4.92
N PHE A 135 -2.21 -25.73 -5.59
CA PHE A 135 -1.26 -24.80 -4.97
C PHE A 135 -1.85 -23.41 -4.79
N CYS A 136 -2.84 -23.02 -5.61
CA CYS A 136 -3.48 -21.71 -5.49
C CYS A 136 -4.31 -21.60 -4.21
N THR A 137 -4.62 -22.72 -3.56
CA THR A 137 -5.40 -22.79 -2.33
C THR A 137 -4.74 -23.68 -1.27
N ASP A 138 -3.41 -23.78 -1.29
CA ASP A 138 -2.68 -24.52 -0.27
C ASP A 138 -2.54 -23.72 1.04
N ASP A 139 -1.96 -24.37 2.05
CA ASP A 139 -1.78 -23.77 3.37
C ASP A 139 -0.82 -22.56 3.34
N ASP A 140 0.16 -22.53 2.43
CA ASP A 140 1.10 -21.41 2.31
C ASP A 140 0.39 -20.16 1.78
N VAL A 141 -0.46 -20.30 0.76
CA VAL A 141 -1.28 -19.19 0.24
C VAL A 141 -2.30 -18.73 1.28
N LYS A 142 -2.90 -19.67 2.02
CA LYS A 142 -3.80 -19.35 3.12
C LYS A 142 -3.10 -18.53 4.20
N LEU A 143 -1.93 -18.97 4.66
CA LEU A 143 -1.13 -18.27 5.65
C LEU A 143 -0.75 -16.87 5.15
N LEU A 144 -0.33 -16.74 3.89
CA LEU A 144 -0.02 -15.44 3.31
C LEU A 144 -1.24 -14.49 3.30
N CYS A 145 -2.41 -14.97 2.90
CA CYS A 145 -3.65 -14.19 2.94
C CYS A 145 -3.98 -13.76 4.38
N GLN A 146 -3.84 -14.66 5.35
CA GLN A 146 -4.04 -14.33 6.76
C GLN A 146 -3.03 -13.28 7.27
N GLU A 147 -1.76 -13.35 6.87
CA GLU A 147 -0.76 -12.34 7.24
C GLU A 147 -1.08 -10.97 6.61
N VAL A 148 -1.59 -10.93 5.37
CA VAL A 148 -2.12 -9.69 4.78
C VAL A 148 -3.28 -9.14 5.63
N GLY A 149 -4.22 -10.00 6.01
CA GLY A 149 -5.33 -9.64 6.90
C GLY A 149 -4.87 -9.05 8.24
N LYS A 150 -3.88 -9.69 8.89
CA LYS A 150 -3.29 -9.24 10.15
C LYS A 150 -2.59 -7.88 10.00
N LEU A 151 -1.85 -7.69 8.91
CA LEU A 151 -1.17 -6.43 8.59
C LEU A 151 -2.16 -5.25 8.51
N ILE A 152 -3.27 -5.45 7.80
CA ILE A 152 -4.35 -4.47 7.67
C ILE A 152 -5.07 -4.26 9.00
N GLY A 153 -5.31 -5.33 9.76
CA GLY A 153 -5.92 -5.22 11.08
C GLY A 153 -5.06 -4.43 12.06
N LYS A 154 -3.74 -4.62 12.05
CA LYS A 154 -2.80 -3.82 12.85
C LYS A 154 -2.83 -2.34 12.50
N LEU A 155 -2.97 -2.01 11.21
CA LEU A 155 -3.18 -0.64 10.73
C LEU A 155 -4.47 -0.04 11.31
N HIS A 156 -5.60 -0.74 11.15
CA HIS A 156 -6.92 -0.28 11.57
C HIS A 156 -7.10 -0.23 13.10
N LEU A 157 -6.44 -1.11 13.86
CA LEU A 157 -6.45 -1.08 15.33
C LEU A 157 -5.82 0.20 15.86
N ASN A 158 -4.86 0.76 15.12
CA ASN A 158 -4.19 2.04 15.37
C ASN A 158 -4.89 3.25 14.73
N ASP A 159 -6.14 3.08 14.26
CA ASP A 159 -6.96 4.13 13.65
C ASP A 159 -6.27 4.84 12.47
N MET A 160 -5.48 4.06 11.73
CA MET A 160 -4.82 4.46 10.49
C MET A 160 -5.56 3.79 9.32
N ILE A 161 -5.79 4.53 8.24
CA ILE A 161 -6.49 4.08 7.04
C ILE A 161 -5.55 4.27 5.86
N HIS A 162 -5.44 3.25 5.00
CA HIS A 162 -4.58 3.32 3.81
C HIS A 162 -5.18 4.25 2.75
N GLY A 163 -6.50 4.12 2.50
CA GLY A 163 -7.27 4.96 1.59
C GLY A 163 -7.14 4.58 0.10
N ASP A 164 -6.32 3.60 -0.21
CA ASP A 164 -6.11 3.03 -1.57
C ASP A 164 -5.59 1.60 -1.47
N LEU A 165 -6.24 0.79 -0.63
CA LEU A 165 -5.75 -0.55 -0.28
C LEU A 165 -6.03 -1.56 -1.39
N THR A 166 -5.19 -1.58 -2.42
CA THR A 166 -5.26 -2.56 -3.52
C THR A 166 -4.20 -3.65 -3.37
N SER A 167 -4.40 -4.81 -4.01
CA SER A 167 -3.41 -5.91 -4.03
C SER A 167 -2.07 -5.55 -4.69
N SER A 168 -1.98 -4.42 -5.40
CA SER A 168 -0.72 -3.91 -5.96
C SER A 168 0.05 -3.01 -4.99
N ASN A 169 -0.63 -2.47 -3.98
CA ASN A 169 -0.05 -1.65 -2.89
C ASN A 169 0.40 -2.51 -1.69
N ILE A 170 0.39 -3.83 -1.86
CA ILE A 170 0.92 -4.81 -0.92
C ILE A 170 2.09 -5.49 -1.62
N LEU A 171 3.30 -5.35 -1.09
CA LEU A 171 4.48 -6.07 -1.56
C LEU A 171 4.79 -7.25 -0.64
N LEU A 172 5.53 -8.21 -1.17
CA LEU A 172 6.04 -9.36 -0.42
C LEU A 172 7.56 -9.26 -0.35
N GLN A 173 8.11 -9.28 0.85
CA GLN A 173 9.55 -9.32 1.08
C GLN A 173 9.86 -10.48 2.00
N ASP A 174 10.67 -11.42 1.52
CA ASP A 174 11.03 -12.63 2.26
C ASP A 174 9.79 -13.39 2.80
N GLY A 175 8.73 -13.44 1.98
CA GLY A 175 7.45 -14.08 2.31
C GLY A 175 6.54 -13.27 3.25
N GLN A 176 6.96 -12.08 3.70
CA GLN A 176 6.18 -11.23 4.59
C GLN A 176 5.49 -10.10 3.81
N PRO A 177 4.20 -9.83 4.06
CA PRO A 177 3.50 -8.74 3.43
C PRO A 177 3.90 -7.39 4.06
N LEU A 178 3.93 -6.35 3.22
CA LEU A 178 4.20 -4.97 3.61
C LEU A 178 3.35 -4.00 2.78
N LEU A 179 3.00 -2.86 3.36
CA LEU A 179 2.16 -1.84 2.71
C LEU A 179 3.02 -0.76 2.07
N ILE A 180 2.64 -0.31 0.88
CA ILE A 180 3.26 0.81 0.16
C ILE A 180 2.21 1.81 -0.31
N ASP A 181 2.66 2.99 -0.72
CA ASP A 181 1.81 4.07 -1.26
C ASP A 181 0.73 4.60 -0.31
N PHE A 182 1.16 5.48 0.60
CA PHE A 182 0.27 6.13 1.57
C PHE A 182 -0.20 7.51 1.09
N GLY A 183 -0.28 7.71 -0.23
CA GLY A 183 -0.65 9.02 -0.81
C GLY A 183 -2.07 9.48 -0.46
N LEU A 184 -2.99 8.56 -0.17
CA LEU A 184 -4.37 8.84 0.24
C LEU A 184 -4.65 8.44 1.70
N SER A 185 -3.60 8.15 2.45
CA SER A 185 -3.71 7.71 3.84
C SER A 185 -4.25 8.80 4.77
N SER A 186 -4.93 8.35 5.83
CA SER A 186 -5.53 9.25 6.82
C SER A 186 -5.62 8.58 8.20
N TYR A 187 -5.88 9.39 9.22
CA TYR A 187 -6.16 8.90 10.58
C TYR A 187 -7.66 8.98 10.82
N SER A 188 -8.28 7.83 11.07
CA SER A 188 -9.70 7.74 11.39
C SER A 188 -10.02 6.55 12.28
N GLY A 189 -10.77 6.81 13.36
CA GLY A 189 -11.34 5.78 14.22
C GLY A 189 -12.67 5.23 13.73
N MET A 190 -13.23 5.77 12.64
CA MET A 190 -14.55 5.38 12.16
C MET A 190 -14.55 3.97 11.58
N PRO A 191 -15.51 3.10 11.97
CA PRO A 191 -15.65 1.78 11.36
C PRO A 191 -15.96 1.84 9.85
N GLU A 192 -16.59 2.93 9.37
CA GLU A 192 -16.90 3.13 7.94
C GLU A 192 -15.62 3.21 7.11
N ASP A 193 -14.64 4.02 7.51
CA ASP A 193 -13.42 4.20 6.73
C ASP A 193 -12.61 2.89 6.66
N LYS A 194 -12.58 2.13 7.76
CA LYS A 194 -11.95 0.80 7.83
C LYS A 194 -12.66 -0.22 6.94
N ALA A 195 -14.00 -0.18 6.92
CA ALA A 195 -14.82 -1.03 6.07
C ALA A 195 -14.64 -0.69 4.59
N VAL A 196 -14.53 0.59 4.24
CA VAL A 196 -14.25 1.02 2.87
C VAL A 196 -12.87 0.54 2.43
N ASP A 197 -11.84 0.65 3.27
CA ASP A 197 -10.48 0.18 2.94
C ASP A 197 -10.46 -1.34 2.67
N LEU A 198 -11.10 -2.14 3.54
CA LEU A 198 -11.27 -3.59 3.33
C LEU A 198 -12.05 -3.90 2.06
N TYR A 199 -13.11 -3.13 1.77
CA TYR A 199 -13.92 -3.33 0.57
C TYR A 199 -13.16 -3.00 -0.71
N VAL A 200 -12.28 -1.99 -0.71
CA VAL A 200 -11.42 -1.68 -1.86
C VAL A 200 -10.50 -2.87 -2.16
N LEU A 201 -9.91 -3.49 -1.14
CA LEU A 201 -9.07 -4.68 -1.32
C LEU A 201 -9.89 -5.88 -1.82
N GLU A 202 -11.06 -6.14 -1.23
CA GLU A 202 -11.98 -7.19 -1.66
C GLU A 202 -12.31 -7.07 -3.16
N ARG A 203 -12.64 -5.86 -3.60
CA ARG A 203 -12.94 -5.55 -5.00
C ARG A 203 -11.72 -5.67 -5.91
N ALA A 204 -10.54 -5.29 -5.44
CA ALA A 204 -9.29 -5.47 -6.20
C ALA A 204 -9.05 -6.97 -6.46
N ILE A 205 -9.18 -7.81 -5.43
CA ILE A 205 -9.02 -9.26 -5.54
C ILE A 205 -10.09 -9.90 -6.43
N ASP A 206 -11.36 -9.52 -6.28
CA ASP A 206 -12.45 -9.96 -7.16
C ASP A 206 -12.15 -9.67 -8.64
N SER A 207 -11.52 -8.52 -8.91
CA SER A 207 -11.24 -8.08 -10.28
C SER A 207 -10.03 -8.75 -10.91
N THR A 208 -8.99 -9.08 -10.14
CA THR A 208 -7.73 -9.61 -10.66
C THR A 208 -7.59 -11.12 -10.50
N HIS A 209 -8.24 -11.74 -9.51
CA HIS A 209 -8.08 -13.16 -9.12
C HIS A 209 -9.43 -13.88 -9.04
N SER A 210 -10.30 -13.66 -10.02
CA SER A 210 -11.74 -14.00 -9.95
C SER A 210 -12.05 -15.47 -9.63
N VAL A 211 -11.15 -16.40 -9.96
CA VAL A 211 -11.35 -17.84 -9.72
C VAL A 211 -11.30 -18.17 -8.23
N TYR A 212 -10.35 -17.61 -7.51
CA TYR A 212 -10.08 -17.91 -6.09
C TYR A 212 -10.43 -16.74 -5.15
N ALA A 213 -10.92 -15.61 -5.71
CA ALA A 213 -11.15 -14.37 -5.00
C ALA A 213 -11.96 -14.54 -3.71
N LYS A 214 -13.05 -15.32 -3.76
CA LYS A 214 -13.88 -15.60 -2.58
C LYS A 214 -13.04 -16.18 -1.44
N GLN A 215 -12.22 -17.17 -1.74
CA GLN A 215 -11.41 -17.87 -0.74
C GLN A 215 -10.26 -16.99 -0.21
N TYR A 216 -9.61 -16.22 -1.08
CA TYR A 216 -8.60 -15.24 -0.66
C TYR A 216 -9.19 -14.16 0.25
N ASN A 217 -10.38 -13.64 -0.10
CA ASN A 217 -11.10 -12.66 0.72
C ASN A 217 -11.52 -13.24 2.08
N GLU A 218 -11.99 -14.49 2.12
CA GLU A 218 -12.30 -15.18 3.38
C GLU A 218 -11.05 -15.31 4.27
N TRP A 219 -9.93 -15.78 3.72
CA TRP A 219 -8.68 -15.93 4.49
C TRP A 219 -8.07 -14.61 4.95
N MET A 220 -8.14 -13.55 4.15
CA MET A 220 -7.72 -12.22 4.59
C MET A 220 -8.60 -11.70 5.74
N LEU A 221 -9.91 -11.95 5.70
CA LEU A 221 -10.80 -11.58 6.81
C LEU A 221 -10.55 -12.42 8.07
N GLU A 222 -10.23 -13.72 7.92
CA GLU A 222 -9.78 -14.56 9.05
C GLU A 222 -8.53 -13.96 9.72
N GLY A 223 -7.53 -13.55 8.92
CA GLY A 223 -6.33 -12.90 9.46
C GLY A 223 -6.63 -11.57 10.16
N TYR A 224 -7.52 -10.77 9.56
CA TYR A 224 -7.98 -9.52 10.15
C TYR A 224 -8.71 -9.74 11.49
N GLU A 225 -9.54 -10.77 11.59
CA GLU A 225 -10.19 -11.18 12.82
C GLU A 225 -9.19 -11.64 13.89
N GLN A 226 -8.24 -12.50 13.52
CA GLN A 226 -7.22 -13.05 14.42
C GLN A 226 -6.44 -11.96 15.15
N ILE A 227 -5.96 -10.92 14.45
CA ILE A 227 -5.22 -9.83 15.09
C ILE A 227 -6.10 -8.99 16.03
N HIS A 228 -7.40 -8.85 15.75
CA HIS A 228 -8.33 -8.16 16.64
C HIS A 228 -8.66 -8.98 17.89
N MET A 229 -8.52 -10.30 17.82
CA MET A 229 -8.69 -11.22 18.96
C MET A 229 -7.40 -11.43 19.76
N ASP A 230 -6.27 -10.86 19.33
CA ASP A 230 -5.02 -10.95 20.06
C ASP A 230 -5.18 -10.42 21.50
N LYS A 231 -4.52 -11.09 22.44
CA LYS A 231 -4.55 -10.75 23.87
C LYS A 231 -4.07 -9.32 24.11
N GLU A 232 -3.19 -8.78 23.26
CA GLU A 232 -2.74 -7.38 23.31
C GLU A 232 -3.90 -6.39 23.25
N TYR A 233 -4.92 -6.64 22.44
CA TYR A 233 -6.07 -5.73 22.24
C TYR A 233 -7.28 -6.10 23.10
N GLY A 234 -7.31 -7.32 23.63
CA GLY A 234 -8.34 -7.81 24.55
C GLY A 234 -9.77 -7.62 24.02
N LYS A 235 -10.71 -7.34 24.93
CA LYS A 235 -12.13 -7.16 24.58
C LYS A 235 -12.39 -5.98 23.65
N GLN A 236 -11.52 -4.97 23.64
CA GLN A 236 -11.67 -3.80 22.78
C GLN A 236 -11.40 -4.13 21.32
N GLY A 237 -10.38 -4.98 21.04
CA GLY A 237 -10.11 -5.47 19.70
C GLY A 237 -11.29 -6.24 19.12
N THR A 238 -11.85 -7.20 19.87
CA THR A 238 -13.05 -7.95 19.45
C THR A 238 -14.23 -7.03 19.17
N LYS A 239 -14.48 -6.01 20.01
CA LYS A 239 -15.54 -5.03 19.77
C LYS A 239 -15.31 -4.24 18.48
N LYS A 240 -14.08 -3.74 18.26
CA LYS A 240 -13.71 -3.01 17.02
C LYS A 240 -13.93 -3.90 15.79
N PHE A 241 -13.56 -5.18 15.85
CA PHE A 241 -13.80 -6.12 14.75
C PHE A 241 -15.29 -6.24 14.42
N VAL A 242 -16.14 -6.50 15.43
CA VAL A 242 -17.59 -6.64 15.22
C VAL A 242 -18.20 -5.38 14.59
N GLU A 243 -17.78 -4.20 15.03
CA GLU A 243 -18.24 -2.92 14.47
C GLU A 243 -17.82 -2.74 13.01
N VAL A 244 -16.57 -3.06 12.67
CA VAL A 244 -16.03 -2.98 11.30
C VAL A 244 -16.68 -4.02 10.40
N SER A 245 -16.83 -5.27 10.84
CA SER A 245 -17.45 -6.35 10.06
C SER A 245 -18.89 -6.04 9.71
N ARG A 246 -19.69 -5.54 10.68
CA ARG A 246 -21.06 -5.09 10.40
C ARG A 246 -21.08 -3.96 9.37
N LYS A 247 -20.12 -3.03 9.47
CA LYS A 247 -20.04 -1.90 8.55
C LYS A 247 -19.57 -2.31 7.16
N LEU A 248 -18.68 -3.29 7.06
CA LEU A 248 -18.25 -3.90 5.79
C LEU A 248 -19.44 -4.51 5.04
N ASP A 249 -20.34 -5.19 5.73
CA ASP A 249 -21.56 -5.70 5.11
C ASP A 249 -22.47 -4.57 4.58
N ASP A 250 -22.62 -3.47 5.32
CA ASP A 250 -23.33 -2.28 4.84
C ASP A 250 -22.66 -1.67 3.59
N VAL A 251 -21.32 -1.60 3.56
CA VAL A 251 -20.56 -1.12 2.39
C VAL A 251 -20.75 -2.05 1.19
N ARG A 252 -20.67 -3.38 1.37
CA ARG A 252 -20.92 -4.38 0.33
C ARG A 252 -22.32 -4.29 -0.28
N LEU A 253 -23.34 -3.98 0.54
CA LEU A 253 -24.71 -3.78 0.07
C LEU A 253 -24.88 -2.50 -0.75
N ARG A 254 -24.13 -1.43 -0.42
CA ARG A 254 -24.15 -0.16 -1.16
C ARG A 254 -23.32 -0.21 -2.44
N GLY A 255 -22.20 -0.93 -2.43
CA GLY A 255 -21.28 -1.05 -3.57
C GLY A 255 -21.79 -1.97 -4.68
N ARG A 256 -22.71 -2.89 -4.39
CA ARG A 256 -23.49 -3.59 -5.42
C ARG A 256 -24.42 -2.58 -6.08
N LYS A 257 -24.38 -2.44 -7.41
CA LYS A 257 -25.38 -1.67 -8.16
C LYS A 257 -26.76 -2.12 -7.70
N ARG A 258 -27.47 -1.28 -6.94
CA ARG A 258 -28.88 -1.52 -6.65
C ARG A 258 -29.58 -1.58 -8.00
N SER A 259 -30.18 -2.72 -8.34
CA SER A 259 -31.11 -2.79 -9.45
C SER A 259 -32.26 -1.85 -9.07
N MET A 260 -32.26 -0.63 -9.60
CA MET A 260 -33.38 0.29 -9.52
C MET A 260 -34.46 -0.15 -10.51
N LEU A 261 -34.96 -1.37 -10.32
CA LEU A 261 -36.23 -1.81 -10.91
C LEU A 261 -37.26 -1.72 -9.79
N GLY A 262 -37.83 -0.53 -9.66
CA GLY A 262 -39.16 -0.34 -9.08
C GLY A 262 -40.20 -0.52 -10.18
#